data_AF-A0A7Z9Y9B9-F1
#
_entry.id   AF-A0A7Z9Y9B9-F1
#
_cell.length_a   1.000
_cell.length_b   1.000
_cell.length_c   1.000
_cell.angle_alpha   90.00
_cell.angle_beta   90.00
_cell.angle_gamma   90.00
#
_symmetry.space_group_name_H-M   'P 1'
#
loop_
_entity.id
_entity.type
_entity.pdbx_description
1 polymer ?
#
loop_
_entity_poly.entity_id
_entity_poly.type
_entity_poly.pdbx_seq_one_letter_code
_entity_poly.pdbx_strand_id
1 'polypeptide(L)'
;MILQFTENMPGIEHSKRRTYFDTTKSSFNDKLIEFHSAYFAVTEGDDGHLERFGLSEGYASGMHVLMEVLSSLDLKPVMVKGQLTGPFTLGTSLTDRGRRSAYYDPQLRDVMVKYLAMKAGWQLRKLSDFSSAFIFIDESGMAAFGSSLFLSISEGDILKDIGEVIDTIHTEKEDDHG
;
A
#
# COMPACT_ATOMS: atom_id res chain seq x y z
N MET A 1 3.86 3.00 -12.79
CA MET A 1 4.27 3.19 -11.38
C MET A 1 3.27 2.56 -10.43
N ILE A 2 1.99 2.94 -10.46
CA ILE A 2 1.01 2.54 -9.44
C ILE A 2 0.64 1.05 -9.45
N LEU A 3 0.72 0.37 -10.60
CA LEU A 3 0.38 -1.05 -10.72
C LEU A 3 1.18 -1.97 -9.78
N GLN A 4 2.45 -1.62 -9.48
CA GLN A 4 3.25 -2.36 -8.50
C GLN A 4 2.55 -2.42 -7.14
N PHE A 5 1.82 -1.38 -6.77
CA PHE A 5 1.13 -1.29 -5.49
C PHE A 5 -0.30 -1.83 -5.55
N THR A 6 -0.75 -2.53 -6.59
CA THR A 6 -2.14 -3.03 -6.66
C THR A 6 -2.28 -4.55 -6.55
N GLU A 7 -1.18 -5.28 -6.36
CA GLU A 7 -1.23 -6.74 -6.21
C GLU A 7 -2.07 -7.20 -5.03
N ASN A 8 -3.05 -8.07 -5.29
CA ASN A 8 -4.00 -8.61 -4.30
C ASN A 8 -4.93 -7.57 -3.67
N MET A 9 -5.01 -6.36 -4.23
CA MET A 9 -5.94 -5.35 -3.74
C MET A 9 -7.40 -5.77 -4.00
N PRO A 10 -8.29 -5.72 -2.99
CA PRO A 10 -9.68 -6.12 -3.15
C PRO A 10 -10.41 -5.33 -4.23
N GLY A 11 -11.12 -6.04 -5.11
CA GLY A 11 -11.91 -5.43 -6.18
C GLY A 11 -11.12 -4.84 -7.34
N ILE A 12 -9.78 -4.95 -7.35
CA ILE A 12 -8.98 -4.49 -8.48
C ILE A 12 -9.13 -5.42 -9.68
N GLU A 13 -9.30 -4.83 -10.86
CA GLU A 13 -9.45 -5.53 -12.12
C GLU A 13 -8.49 -4.97 -13.16
N HIS A 14 -7.91 -5.87 -13.95
CA HIS A 14 -6.99 -5.52 -15.02
C HIS A 14 -7.66 -5.75 -16.37
N SER A 15 -7.75 -4.68 -17.17
CA SER A 15 -8.14 -4.76 -18.57
C SER A 15 -6.97 -4.39 -19.47
N LYS A 16 -7.07 -4.69 -20.77
CA LYS A 16 -6.04 -4.29 -21.75
C LYS A 16 -5.74 -2.78 -21.79
N ARG A 17 -6.65 -1.94 -21.28
CA ARG A 17 -6.56 -0.47 -21.38
C ARG A 17 -6.33 0.23 -20.05
N ARG A 18 -6.71 -0.38 -18.93
CA ARG A 18 -6.62 0.23 -17.60
C ARG A 18 -6.78 -0.79 -16.47
N THR A 19 -6.31 -0.39 -15.30
CA THR A 19 -6.63 -1.01 -14.02
C THR A 19 -7.66 -0.15 -13.29
N TYR A 20 -8.67 -0.77 -12.69
CA TYR A 20 -9.81 -0.10 -12.08
C TYR A 20 -10.47 -0.98 -11.02
N PHE A 21 -11.28 -0.39 -10.14
CA PHE A 21 -12.11 -1.12 -9.20
C PHE A 21 -13.44 -1.55 -9.84
N ASP A 22 -13.79 -2.83 -9.73
CA ASP A 22 -15.13 -3.32 -10.05
C ASP A 22 -15.84 -3.84 -8.79
N THR A 23 -16.52 -2.91 -8.12
CA THR A 23 -17.32 -3.18 -6.91
C THR A 23 -18.65 -3.88 -7.22
N THR A 24 -18.98 -4.10 -8.50
CA THR A 24 -20.25 -4.73 -8.91
C THR A 24 -20.16 -6.25 -9.01
N LYS A 25 -18.95 -6.82 -8.93
CA LYS A 25 -18.77 -8.27 -8.92
C LYS A 25 -19.32 -8.87 -7.63
N SER A 26 -20.00 -10.02 -7.77
CA SER A 26 -20.55 -10.74 -6.62
C SER A 26 -19.49 -11.13 -5.58
N SER A 27 -18.24 -11.35 -6.01
CA SER A 27 -17.11 -11.69 -5.14
C SER A 27 -16.47 -10.50 -4.44
N PHE A 28 -16.92 -9.26 -4.69
CA PHE A 28 -16.31 -8.08 -4.10
C PHE A 28 -16.45 -8.08 -2.57
N ASN A 29 -17.64 -8.38 -2.05
CA ASN A 29 -17.88 -8.44 -0.61
C ASN A 29 -17.03 -9.51 0.07
N ASP A 30 -16.92 -10.70 -0.52
CA ASP A 30 -16.11 -11.79 0.04
C ASP A 30 -14.63 -11.37 0.12
N LYS A 31 -14.09 -10.76 -0.94
CA LYS A 31 -12.72 -10.23 -0.96
C LYS A 31 -12.49 -9.13 0.07
N LEU A 32 -13.47 -8.27 0.31
CA LEU A 32 -13.38 -7.25 1.36
C LEU A 32 -13.33 -7.88 2.74
N ILE A 33 -14.15 -8.91 3.00
CA ILE A 33 -14.14 -9.65 4.27
C ILE A 33 -12.77 -10.31 4.48
N GLU A 34 -12.25 -11.00 3.47
CA GLU A 34 -10.93 -11.63 3.52
C GLU A 34 -9.81 -10.61 3.81
N PHE A 35 -9.85 -9.47 3.13
CA PHE A 35 -8.91 -8.37 3.35
C PHE A 35 -8.96 -7.81 4.75
N HIS A 36 -10.15 -7.44 5.24
CA HIS A 36 -10.29 -6.85 6.57
C HIS A 36 -9.94 -7.86 7.66
N SER A 37 -10.28 -9.15 7.49
CA SER A 37 -9.90 -10.20 8.43
C SER A 37 -8.38 -10.35 8.53
N ALA A 38 -7.67 -10.35 7.39
CA ALA A 38 -6.21 -10.39 7.37
C ALA A 38 -5.58 -9.12 7.96
N TYR A 39 -6.13 -7.94 7.65
CA TYR A 39 -5.69 -6.67 8.23
C TYR A 39 -5.82 -6.69 9.76
N PHE A 40 -7.00 -7.07 10.27
CA PHE A 40 -7.22 -7.13 11.72
C PHE A 40 -6.30 -8.13 12.40
N ALA A 41 -6.11 -9.32 11.82
CA ALA A 41 -5.17 -10.31 12.33
C ALA A 41 -3.75 -9.73 12.49
N VAL A 42 -3.23 -9.03 11.48
CA VAL A 42 -1.92 -8.36 11.58
C VAL A 42 -1.92 -7.30 12.68
N THR A 43 -2.91 -6.41 12.72
CA THR A 43 -2.96 -5.33 13.73
C THR A 43 -3.20 -5.83 15.16
N GLU A 44 -3.67 -7.07 15.32
CA GLU A 44 -3.84 -7.75 16.60
C GLU A 44 -2.62 -8.62 16.98
N GLY A 45 -1.55 -8.60 16.17
CA GLY A 45 -0.27 -9.25 16.44
C GLY A 45 -0.06 -10.61 15.76
N ASP A 46 -0.97 -11.05 14.87
CA ASP A 46 -0.76 -12.23 14.02
C ASP A 46 -0.06 -11.85 12.71
N ASP A 47 1.25 -11.71 12.85
CA ASP A 47 2.19 -11.37 11.79
C ASP A 47 2.21 -12.33 10.60
N GLY A 48 1.75 -13.58 10.78
CA GLY A 48 1.70 -14.58 9.72
C GLY A 48 0.79 -14.17 8.56
N HIS A 49 -0.17 -13.28 8.81
CA HIS A 49 -1.09 -12.77 7.80
C HIS A 49 -0.47 -11.68 6.91
N LEU A 50 0.65 -11.08 7.33
CA LEU A 50 1.27 -9.97 6.62
C LEU A 50 1.78 -10.37 5.22
N GLU A 51 2.20 -11.64 5.04
CA GLU A 51 2.63 -12.16 3.74
C GLU A 51 1.56 -12.05 2.64
N ARG A 52 0.27 -12.01 3.01
CA ARG A 52 -0.83 -11.79 2.05
C ARG A 52 -0.75 -10.44 1.36
N PHE A 53 -0.14 -9.45 2.03
CA PHE A 53 0.07 -8.11 1.51
C PHE A 53 1.42 -7.96 0.80
N GLY A 54 2.20 -9.03 0.71
CA GLY A 54 3.50 -9.03 0.04
C GLY A 54 3.44 -8.65 -1.44
N LEU A 55 4.60 -8.34 -1.99
CA LEU A 55 4.78 -8.11 -3.42
C LEU A 55 5.51 -9.30 -4.04
N SER A 56 4.91 -9.92 -5.04
CA SER A 56 5.58 -10.97 -5.81
C SER A 56 6.67 -10.40 -6.71
N GLU A 57 7.57 -11.25 -7.17
CA GLU A 57 8.62 -10.89 -8.12
C GLU A 57 8.04 -10.30 -9.43
N GLY A 58 6.87 -10.79 -9.86
CA GLY A 58 6.19 -10.27 -11.05
C GLY A 58 5.70 -8.83 -10.91
N TYR A 59 5.38 -8.38 -9.69
CA TYR A 59 4.95 -7.01 -9.40
C TYR A 59 6.09 -6.09 -8.96
N ALA A 60 7.14 -6.65 -8.34
CA ALA A 60 8.22 -5.88 -7.73
C ALA A 60 9.62 -6.50 -7.94
N SER A 61 9.96 -6.90 -9.17
CA SER A 61 11.24 -7.56 -9.49
C SER A 61 12.47 -6.81 -8.94
N GLY A 62 12.49 -5.48 -9.04
CA GLY A 62 13.57 -4.66 -8.50
C GLY A 62 13.74 -4.77 -6.97
N MET A 63 12.66 -4.99 -6.23
CA MET A 63 12.73 -5.22 -4.78
C MET A 63 13.33 -6.60 -4.47
N HIS A 64 12.95 -7.63 -5.21
CA HIS A 64 13.50 -8.98 -5.03
C HIS A 64 15.00 -9.01 -5.35
N VAL A 65 15.41 -8.39 -6.46
CA VAL A 65 16.83 -8.21 -6.80
C VAL A 65 17.57 -7.41 -5.72
N LEU A 66 16.96 -6.36 -5.16
CA LEU A 66 17.56 -5.62 -4.05
C LEU A 66 17.82 -6.53 -2.85
N MET A 67 16.86 -7.36 -2.44
CA MET A 67 17.03 -8.31 -1.32
C MET A 67 18.13 -9.34 -1.60
N GLU A 68 18.22 -9.86 -2.82
CA GLU A 68 19.31 -10.76 -3.24
C GLU A 68 20.68 -10.08 -3.13
N VAL A 69 20.81 -8.84 -3.63
CA VAL A 69 22.04 -8.06 -3.51
C VAL A 69 22.38 -7.84 -2.04
N LEU A 70 21.43 -7.38 -1.23
CA LEU A 70 21.63 -7.15 0.21
C LEU A 70 22.10 -8.40 0.94
N SER A 71 21.59 -9.59 0.57
CA SER A 71 22.02 -10.87 1.16
C SER A 71 23.49 -11.19 0.91
N SER A 72 24.01 -10.81 -0.27
CA SER A 72 25.36 -11.15 -0.75
C SER A 72 26.43 -10.08 -0.46
N LEU A 73 26.05 -8.88 0.02
CA LEU A 73 27.00 -7.85 0.38
C LEU A 73 27.86 -8.24 1.59
N ASP A 74 29.18 -8.15 1.45
CA ASP A 74 30.15 -8.30 2.54
C ASP A 74 30.01 -7.18 3.58
N LEU A 75 29.78 -5.94 3.12
CA LEU A 75 29.53 -4.78 3.97
C LEU A 75 28.05 -4.38 3.87
N LYS A 76 27.30 -4.58 4.96
CA LYS A 76 25.89 -4.22 5.02
C LYS A 76 25.71 -2.69 5.07
N PRO A 77 24.69 -2.14 4.38
CA PRO A 77 24.38 -0.73 4.48
C PRO A 77 23.93 -0.37 5.90
N VAL A 78 24.11 0.88 6.31
CA VAL A 78 23.61 1.35 7.61
C VAL A 78 22.07 1.35 7.63
N MET A 79 21.46 1.63 6.48
CA MET A 79 20.01 1.70 6.37
C MET A 79 19.57 1.39 4.93
N VAL A 80 18.41 0.75 4.80
CA VAL A 80 17.77 0.46 3.51
C VAL A 80 16.46 1.24 3.38
N LYS A 81 16.26 1.83 2.20
CA LYS A 81 15.04 2.56 1.86
C LYS A 81 14.03 1.63 1.18
N GLY A 82 12.86 1.47 1.79
CA GLY A 82 11.65 0.98 1.13
C GLY A 82 10.87 2.13 0.48
N GLN A 83 10.01 1.79 -0.47
CA GLN A 83 9.29 2.76 -1.29
C GLN A 83 7.82 2.39 -1.37
N LEU A 84 6.96 3.36 -1.07
CA LEU A 84 5.52 3.21 -1.13
C LEU A 84 4.91 4.41 -1.88
N THR A 85 3.88 4.21 -2.69
CA THR A 85 3.04 5.33 -3.15
C THR A 85 2.11 5.76 -2.04
N GLY A 86 1.82 7.06 -1.94
CA GLY A 86 0.85 7.54 -0.96
C GLY A 86 -0.62 7.30 -1.34
N PRO A 87 -1.52 7.32 -0.34
CA PRO A 87 -2.95 7.04 -0.52
C PRO A 87 -3.67 8.02 -1.46
N PHE A 88 -3.30 9.30 -1.45
CA PHE A 88 -3.91 10.28 -2.34
C PHE A 88 -3.50 10.01 -3.80
N THR A 89 -2.21 9.82 -4.07
CA THR A 89 -1.70 9.46 -5.40
C THR A 89 -2.33 8.17 -5.91
N LEU A 90 -2.45 7.15 -5.07
CA LEU A 90 -3.07 5.87 -5.43
C LEU A 90 -4.56 6.06 -5.78
N GLY A 91 -5.32 6.69 -4.88
CA GLY A 91 -6.77 6.84 -5.04
C GLY A 91 -7.18 7.78 -6.16
N THR A 92 -6.36 8.79 -6.46
CA THR A 92 -6.61 9.72 -7.58
C THR A 92 -6.23 9.14 -8.94
N SER A 93 -5.31 8.17 -8.97
CA SER A 93 -4.88 7.51 -10.20
C SER A 93 -5.69 6.27 -10.57
N LEU A 94 -6.32 5.63 -9.57
CA LEU A 94 -7.27 4.53 -9.79
C LEU A 94 -8.69 5.07 -9.94
N THR A 95 -9.50 4.35 -10.73
CA THR A 95 -10.91 4.72 -10.95
C THR A 95 -11.82 3.55 -10.67
N ASP A 96 -13.10 3.83 -10.42
CA ASP A 96 -14.17 2.85 -10.53
C ASP A 96 -14.46 2.48 -12.00
N ARG A 97 -15.40 1.56 -12.20
CA ARG A 97 -15.91 1.19 -13.52
C ARG A 97 -16.42 2.40 -14.32
N GLY A 98 -17.02 3.38 -13.64
CA GLY A 98 -17.55 4.63 -14.19
C GLY A 98 -16.51 5.72 -14.47
N ARG A 99 -15.20 5.47 -14.31
CA ARG A 99 -14.10 6.45 -14.48
C ARG A 99 -14.11 7.57 -13.42
N ARG A 100 -14.82 7.39 -12.31
CA ARG A 100 -14.69 8.28 -11.15
C ARG A 100 -13.47 7.85 -10.35
N SER A 101 -12.70 8.81 -9.84
CA SER A 101 -11.54 8.51 -8.98
C SER A 101 -11.99 7.67 -7.79
N ALA A 102 -11.21 6.63 -7.47
CA ALA A 102 -11.47 5.74 -6.35
C ALA A 102 -11.40 6.48 -5.00
N TYR A 103 -10.66 7.59 -4.93
CA TYR A 103 -10.54 8.41 -3.73
C TYR A 103 -11.89 8.94 -3.22
N TYR A 104 -12.87 9.14 -4.11
CA TYR A 104 -14.20 9.63 -3.75
C TYR A 104 -15.12 8.56 -3.15
N ASP A 105 -14.76 7.29 -3.26
CA ASP A 105 -15.50 6.20 -2.64
C ASP A 105 -14.90 5.91 -1.26
N PRO A 106 -15.62 6.18 -0.14
CA PRO A 106 -15.07 6.02 1.19
C PRO A 106 -14.63 4.58 1.51
N GLN A 107 -15.31 3.57 0.94
CA GLN A 107 -14.96 2.17 1.17
C GLN A 107 -13.67 1.82 0.42
N LEU A 108 -13.53 2.27 -0.83
CA LEU A 108 -12.29 2.06 -1.57
C LEU A 108 -11.13 2.84 -0.96
N ARG A 109 -11.38 4.06 -0.47
CA ARG A 109 -10.38 4.88 0.24
C ARG A 109 -9.86 4.17 1.49
N ASP A 110 -10.75 3.65 2.34
CA ASP A 110 -10.39 2.87 3.52
C ASP A 110 -9.55 1.63 3.16
N VAL A 111 -9.98 0.87 2.15
CA VAL A 111 -9.22 -0.29 1.64
C VAL A 111 -7.83 0.13 1.18
N MET A 112 -7.70 1.20 0.39
CA MET A 112 -6.41 1.68 -0.13
C MET A 112 -5.46 2.11 0.99
N VAL A 113 -5.94 2.85 1.98
CA VAL A 113 -5.14 3.31 3.13
C VAL A 113 -4.60 2.11 3.92
N LYS A 114 -5.48 1.21 4.36
CA LYS A 114 -5.10 0.02 5.13
C LYS A 114 -4.19 -0.92 4.35
N TYR A 115 -4.49 -1.10 3.07
CA TYR A 115 -3.67 -1.93 2.20
C TYR A 115 -2.25 -1.36 2.04
N LEU A 116 -2.13 -0.04 1.86
CA LEU A 116 -0.84 0.64 1.74
C LEU A 116 -0.03 0.54 3.04
N ALA A 117 -0.69 0.64 4.19
CA ALA A 117 -0.08 0.42 5.50
C ALA A 117 0.51 -0.99 5.61
N MET A 118 -0.27 -2.03 5.30
CA MET A 118 0.21 -3.42 5.33
C MET A 118 1.34 -3.68 4.33
N LYS A 119 1.31 -3.05 3.14
CA LYS A 119 2.42 -3.16 2.18
C LYS A 119 3.70 -2.53 2.71
N ALA A 120 3.59 -1.40 3.41
CA ALA A 120 4.75 -0.78 4.04
C ALA A 120 5.30 -1.61 5.19
N GLY A 121 4.44 -2.15 6.06
CA GLY A 121 4.84 -3.09 7.11
C GLY A 121 5.58 -4.29 6.54
N TRP A 122 5.01 -4.94 5.53
CA TRP A 122 5.66 -6.06 4.85
C TRP A 122 7.03 -5.69 4.27
N GLN A 123 7.14 -4.54 3.57
CA GLN A 123 8.44 -4.07 3.07
C GLN A 123 9.42 -3.80 4.21
N LEU A 124 8.97 -3.17 5.29
CA LEU A 124 9.82 -2.83 6.42
C LEU A 124 10.40 -4.09 7.04
N ARG A 125 9.59 -5.14 7.27
CA ARG A 125 10.08 -6.42 7.81
C ARG A 125 11.07 -7.10 6.89
N LYS A 126 10.72 -7.26 5.61
CA LYS A 126 11.62 -7.88 4.61
C LYS A 126 12.96 -7.18 4.48
N LEU A 127 12.97 -5.85 4.57
CA LEU A 127 14.21 -5.09 4.48
C LEU A 127 15.00 -5.08 5.81
N SER A 128 14.29 -5.17 6.94
CA SER A 128 14.89 -5.22 8.29
C SER A 128 15.67 -6.51 8.55
N ASP A 129 15.36 -7.59 7.84
CA ASP A 129 16.16 -8.83 7.83
C ASP A 129 17.62 -8.59 7.41
N PHE A 130 17.91 -7.50 6.68
CA PHE A 130 19.24 -7.20 6.15
C PHE A 130 19.95 -6.05 6.88
N SER A 131 19.22 -4.98 7.23
CA SER A 131 19.72 -3.77 7.90
C SER A 131 18.53 -2.92 8.37
N SER A 132 18.75 -1.92 9.23
CA SER A 132 17.67 -1.00 9.61
C SER A 132 16.95 -0.43 8.38
N ALA A 133 15.62 -0.36 8.41
CA ALA A 133 14.84 0.08 7.27
C ALA A 133 13.91 1.27 7.60
N PHE A 134 13.56 2.02 6.56
CA PHE A 134 12.50 3.03 6.60
C PHE A 134 11.72 3.03 5.29
N ILE A 135 10.47 3.50 5.35
CA ILE A 135 9.60 3.62 4.18
C ILE A 135 9.52 5.08 3.76
N PHE A 136 9.72 5.34 2.47
CA PHE A 136 9.44 6.63 1.85
C PHE A 136 8.09 6.58 1.14
N ILE A 137 7.16 7.42 1.60
CA ILE A 137 5.83 7.57 1.00
C ILE A 137 5.89 8.67 -0.05
N ASP A 138 5.73 8.30 -1.33
CA ASP A 138 5.75 9.21 -2.46
C ASP A 138 4.34 9.64 -2.86
N GLU A 139 4.06 10.92 -2.66
CA GLU A 139 2.80 11.57 -2.99
C GLU A 139 2.90 12.47 -4.24
N SER A 140 3.48 11.96 -5.32
CA SER A 140 3.58 12.69 -6.61
C SER A 140 2.25 13.27 -7.14
N GLY A 141 1.11 12.64 -6.83
CA GLY A 141 -0.23 13.11 -7.19
C GLY A 141 -0.61 14.44 -6.53
N MET A 142 0.03 14.81 -5.42
CA MET A 142 -0.23 16.07 -4.71
C MET A 142 0.00 17.31 -5.58
N ALA A 143 0.81 17.21 -6.65
CA ALA A 143 0.96 18.29 -7.62
C ALA A 143 -0.37 18.71 -8.29
N ALA A 144 -1.37 17.84 -8.31
CA ALA A 144 -2.70 18.12 -8.84
C ALA A 144 -3.73 18.51 -7.77
N PHE A 145 -3.37 18.52 -6.48
CA PHE A 145 -4.25 18.93 -5.40
C PHE A 145 -4.73 20.38 -5.61
N GLY A 146 -6.02 20.63 -5.37
CA GLY A 146 -6.66 21.92 -5.63
C GLY A 146 -6.99 22.20 -7.11
N SER A 147 -6.64 21.30 -8.04
CA SER A 147 -7.13 21.38 -9.42
C SER A 147 -8.63 21.08 -9.51
N SER A 148 -9.28 21.47 -10.61
CA SER A 148 -10.71 21.22 -10.85
C SER A 148 -11.12 19.75 -10.73
N LEU A 149 -10.18 18.81 -10.90
CA LEU A 149 -10.40 17.38 -10.75
C LEU A 149 -10.53 16.94 -9.28
N PHE A 150 -9.95 17.69 -8.34
CA PHE A 150 -9.79 17.33 -6.92
C PHE A 150 -10.25 18.42 -5.94
N LEU A 151 -11.06 19.38 -6.40
CA LEU A 151 -11.54 20.51 -5.57
C LEU A 151 -12.33 20.08 -4.33
N SER A 152 -13.03 18.95 -4.39
CA SER A 152 -13.85 18.47 -3.26
C SER A 152 -13.10 17.55 -2.31
N ILE A 153 -11.80 17.30 -2.53
CA ILE A 153 -10.94 16.56 -1.61
C ILE A 153 -10.36 17.56 -0.60
N SER A 154 -10.52 17.29 0.70
CA SER A 154 -10.01 18.17 1.74
C SER A 154 -8.55 17.85 2.09
N GLU A 155 -7.80 18.86 2.53
CA GLU A 155 -6.45 18.66 3.07
C GLU A 155 -6.48 17.76 4.32
N GLY A 156 -7.48 17.94 5.20
CA GLY A 156 -7.64 17.14 6.40
C GLY A 156 -7.87 15.65 6.12
N ASP A 157 -8.57 15.34 5.03
CA ASP A 157 -8.73 13.98 4.55
C ASP A 157 -7.40 13.34 4.15
N ILE A 158 -6.59 14.05 3.36
CA ILE A 158 -5.29 13.57 2.90
C ILE A 158 -4.34 13.37 4.09
N LEU A 159 -4.29 14.34 5.01
CA LEU A 159 -3.47 14.25 6.22
C LEU A 159 -3.87 13.07 7.10
N LYS A 160 -5.17 12.82 7.24
CA LYS A 160 -5.67 11.66 7.97
C LYS A 160 -5.23 10.35 7.32
N ASP A 161 -5.37 10.24 6.00
CA ASP A 161 -5.00 9.02 5.26
C ASP A 161 -3.51 8.72 5.37
N ILE A 162 -2.67 9.73 5.19
CA ILE A 162 -1.21 9.59 5.30
C ILE A 162 -0.83 9.27 6.75
N GLY A 163 -1.47 9.94 7.72
CA GLY A 163 -1.28 9.69 9.14
C GLY A 163 -1.57 8.24 9.53
N GLU A 164 -2.69 7.68 9.08
CA GLU A 164 -3.05 6.28 9.35
C GLU A 164 -2.00 5.29 8.83
N VAL A 165 -1.46 5.54 7.63
CA VAL A 165 -0.36 4.74 7.08
C VAL A 165 0.89 4.86 7.95
N ILE A 166 1.28 6.08 8.33
CA ILE A 166 2.46 6.33 9.17
C ILE A 166 2.33 5.67 10.54
N ASP A 167 1.19 5.86 11.21
CA ASP A 167 0.94 5.34 12.55
C ASP A 167 1.01 3.81 12.55
N THR A 168 0.41 3.16 11.56
CA THR A 168 0.46 1.69 11.43
C THR A 168 1.89 1.18 11.25
N ILE A 169 2.71 1.87 10.43
CA ILE A 169 4.12 1.49 10.20
C ILE A 169 4.97 1.66 11.47
N HIS A 170 4.70 2.68 12.28
CA HIS A 170 5.47 2.92 13.50
C HIS A 170 5.11 1.95 14.63
N THR A 171 3.84 1.53 14.75
CA THR A 171 3.45 0.48 15.71
C THR A 171 4.19 -0.82 15.43
N GLU A 172 4.39 -1.20 14.16
CA GLU A 172 5.18 -2.39 13.81
C GLU A 172 6.65 -2.34 14.30
N LYS A 173 7.23 -1.16 14.51
CA LYS A 173 8.60 -1.04 15.03
C LYS A 173 8.70 -1.23 16.54
N GLU A 174 7.64 -0.95 17.28
CA GLU A 174 7.67 -1.05 18.74
C GLU A 174 7.63 -2.52 19.20
N ASP A 175 7.04 -3.41 18.41
CA ASP A 175 6.90 -4.84 18.74
C ASP A 175 8.19 -5.66 18.49
N ASP A 176 9.12 -5.16 17.67
CA ASP A 176 10.38 -5.85 17.28
C ASP A 176 11.54 -5.61 18.29
N HIS A 177 11.25 -4.97 19.43
CA HIS A 177 12.20 -4.67 20.51
C HIS A 177 11.85 -5.32 21.86
N GLY A 178 11.00 -6.36 21.85
CA GLY A 178 10.65 -7.19 23.01
C GLY A 178 11.54 -8.41 23.22
#